data_AF-G5E0W8-F1
#
_entry.id   AF-G5E0W8-F1
#
_cell.length_a   1.000
_cell.length_b   1.000
_cell.length_c   1.000
_cell.angle_alpha   90.00
_cell.angle_beta   90.00
_cell.angle_gamma   90.00
#
_symmetry.space_group_name_H-M   'P 1'
#
loop_
_entity.id
_entity.type
_entity.pdbx_description
1 polymer ?
#
loop_
_entity_poly.entity_id
_entity_poly.type
_entity_poly.pdbx_seq_one_letter_code
_entity_poly.pdbx_strand_id
1 'polypeptide(L)'
;YSVGLYLVRQRTSSELLQRLKTIGVKHPELCKTLVREKLRLDPDSEVATTGVRVSLICPLVKMRLTVPCRAETCAHLQCFDAVF
;
A
#
# COMPACT_ATOMS: atom_id res chain seq x y z
N TYR A 1 22.00 4.86 29.28
CA TYR A 1 20.69 4.19 29.27
C TYR A 1 19.65 5.14 29.84
N SER A 2 18.42 5.11 29.32
CA SER A 2 17.29 5.90 29.83
C SER A 2 16.05 5.01 29.95
N VAL A 3 15.22 5.25 30.96
CA VAL A 3 13.96 4.54 31.19
C VAL A 3 12.83 5.55 31.32
N GLY A 4 11.68 5.28 30.71
CA GLY A 4 10.47 6.09 30.82
C GLY A 4 9.27 5.24 31.19
N LEU A 5 8.41 5.75 32.08
CA LEU A 5 7.13 5.15 32.47
C LEU A 5 6.01 6.10 32.04
N TYR A 6 5.07 5.59 31.26
CA TYR A 6 3.96 6.36 30.71
C TYR A 6 2.64 5.63 30.92
N LEU A 7 1.59 6.39 31.27
CA LEU A 7 0.22 5.91 31.21
C LEU A 7 -0.26 5.95 29.76
N VAL A 8 -0.77 4.83 29.25
CA VAL A 8 -1.22 4.70 27.86
C VAL A 8 -2.69 4.29 27.78
N ARG A 9 -3.33 4.60 26.65
CA ARG A 9 -4.67 4.13 26.31
C ARG A 9 -4.59 3.16 25.14
N GLN A 10 -5.07 1.93 25.35
CA GLN A 10 -5.19 0.94 24.29
C GLN A 10 -6.18 1.41 23.21
N ARG A 11 -5.85 1.12 21.95
CA ARG A 11 -6.70 1.36 20.78
C ARG A 11 -6.96 0.06 20.03
N THR A 12 -8.13 -0.07 19.44
CA THR A 12 -8.48 -1.23 18.61
C THR A 12 -8.05 -1.00 17.16
N SER A 13 -7.89 -2.08 16.39
CA SER A 13 -7.64 -1.99 14.94
C SER A 13 -8.76 -1.26 14.21
N SER A 14 -10.02 -1.47 14.63
CA SER A 14 -11.18 -0.78 14.06
C SER A 14 -11.14 0.74 14.25
N GLU A 15 -10.70 1.24 15.41
CA GLU A 15 -10.52 2.68 15.65
C GLU A 15 -9.42 3.26 14.74
N LEU A 16 -8.31 2.54 14.57
CA LEU A 16 -7.21 2.96 13.69
C LEU A 16 -7.63 2.95 12.22
N LEU A 17 -8.40 1.94 11.80
CA LEU A 17 -8.95 1.86 10.44
C LEU A 17 -9.91 3.02 10.14
N GLN A 18 -10.75 3.41 11.10
CA GLN A 18 -11.62 4.59 10.94
C GLN A 18 -10.80 5.86 10.73
N ARG A 19 -9.71 6.05 11.49
CA ARG A 19 -8.79 7.17 11.29
C ARG A 19 -8.09 7.10 9.92
N LEU A 20 -7.66 5.92 9.48
CA LEU A 20 -7.09 5.75 8.16
C LEU A 20 -8.08 6.17 7.06
N LYS A 21 -9.37 5.82 7.19
CA LYS A 21 -10.42 6.25 6.26
C LYS A 21 -10.58 7.77 6.19
N THR A 22 -10.30 8.50 7.27
CA THR A 22 -10.35 9.98 7.27
C THR A 22 -9.19 10.64 6.51
N ILE A 23 -8.05 9.94 6.34
CA ILE A 23 -6.95 10.42 5.47
C ILE A 23 -7.42 10.43 4.01
N GLY A 24 -8.33 9.52 3.67
CA GLY A 24 -8.99 9.44 2.37
C GLY A 24 -8.33 8.48 1.39
N VAL A 25 -8.83 8.49 0.15
CA VAL A 25 -8.37 7.61 -0.92
C VAL A 25 -7.46 8.40 -1.85
N LYS A 26 -6.30 7.82 -2.18
CA LYS A 26 -5.39 8.43 -3.14
C LYS A 26 -6.02 8.56 -4.52
N HIS A 27 -5.73 9.66 -5.18
CA HIS A 27 -6.22 9.92 -6.53
C HIS A 27 -5.76 8.82 -7.50
N PRO A 28 -6.64 8.25 -8.34
CA PRO A 28 -6.29 7.15 -9.25
C PRO A 28 -5.12 7.46 -10.18
N GLU A 29 -4.94 8.73 -10.56
CA GLU A 29 -3.83 9.16 -11.43
C GLU A 29 -2.46 8.90 -10.81
N LEU A 30 -2.29 9.00 -9.49
CA LEU A 30 -1.02 8.67 -8.83
C LEU A 30 -0.66 7.19 -9.05
N CYS A 31 -1.66 6.32 -9.02
CA CYS A 31 -1.45 4.90 -9.30
C CYS A 31 -1.11 4.67 -10.78
N LYS A 32 -1.81 5.36 -11.71
CA LYS A 32 -1.52 5.27 -13.14
C LYS A 32 -0.12 5.77 -13.47
N THR A 33 0.35 6.84 -12.83
CA THR A 33 1.72 7.35 -12.99
C THR A 33 2.75 6.30 -12.56
N LEU A 34 2.54 5.65 -11.41
CA LEU A 34 3.42 4.55 -10.97
C LEU A 34 3.42 3.36 -11.94
N VAL A 35 2.27 3.00 -12.51
CA VAL A 35 2.21 1.97 -13.56
C VAL A 35 3.04 2.39 -14.77
N ARG A 36 2.86 3.63 -15.25
CA ARG A 36 3.62 4.17 -16.40
C ARG A 36 5.11 4.21 -16.14
N GLU A 37 5.52 4.58 -14.93
CA GLU A 37 6.92 4.61 -14.52
C GLU A 37 7.53 3.20 -14.55
N LYS A 38 6.80 2.19 -14.07
CA LYS A 38 7.25 0.79 -14.13
C LYS A 38 7.31 0.21 -15.55
N LEU A 39 6.46 0.73 -16.45
CA LEU A 39 6.44 0.36 -17.87
C LEU A 39 7.33 1.27 -18.74
N ARG A 40 8.06 2.22 -18.12
CA ARG A 40 8.92 3.13 -18.86
C ARG A 40 10.03 2.33 -19.51
N LEU A 41 10.21 2.56 -20.81
CA LEU A 41 11.31 2.00 -21.57
C LEU A 41 12.60 2.72 -21.18
N ASP A 42 13.61 1.92 -20.85
CA ASP A 42 14.97 2.38 -20.69
C ASP A 42 15.71 2.11 -22.01
N PRO A 43 16.15 3.15 -22.76
CA PRO A 43 16.79 2.98 -24.06
C PRO A 43 18.11 2.20 -23.98
N ASP A 44 18.75 2.14 -22.80
CA ASP A 44 19.99 1.40 -22.59
C ASP A 44 19.75 -0.06 -22.16
N SER A 45 18.48 -0.47 -21.94
CA SER A 45 18.11 -1.82 -21.53
C SER A 45 17.59 -2.64 -22.72
N GLU A 46 18.24 -3.78 -23.00
CA GLU A 46 17.77 -4.75 -24.01
C GLU A 46 16.42 -5.38 -23.64
N VAL A 47 16.10 -5.43 -22.34
CA VAL A 47 14.86 -6.01 -21.83
C VAL A 47 13.92 -4.91 -21.33
N ALA A 48 12.70 -4.91 -21.87
CA ALA A 48 11.65 -3.98 -21.52
C ALA A 48 10.53 -4.66 -20.73
N THR A 49 9.94 -3.94 -19.76
CA THR A 49 8.74 -4.40 -19.06
C THR A 49 7.51 -4.14 -19.92
N THR A 50 6.87 -5.19 -20.44
CA THR A 50 5.69 -5.09 -21.31
C THR A 50 4.37 -5.05 -20.54
N GLY A 51 4.37 -5.47 -19.27
CA GLY A 51 3.18 -5.52 -18.43
C GLY A 51 3.52 -5.67 -16.96
N VAL A 52 2.61 -5.22 -16.10
CA VAL A 52 2.69 -5.39 -14.65
C VAL A 52 1.49 -6.20 -14.19
N ARG A 53 1.74 -7.25 -13.41
CA ARG A 53 0.70 -8.09 -12.81
C ARG A 53 0.56 -7.76 -11.32
N VAL A 54 -0.69 -7.60 -10.87
CA VAL A 54 -1.05 -7.50 -9.45
C VAL A 54 -2.22 -8.44 -9.14
N SER A 55 -2.37 -8.79 -7.87
CA SER A 55 -3.45 -9.64 -7.38
C SER A 55 -4.49 -8.82 -6.63
N LEU A 56 -5.76 -9.15 -6.83
CA LEU A 56 -6.86 -8.69 -5.98
C LEU A 56 -6.98 -9.50 -4.68
N ILE A 57 -6.14 -10.52 -4.50
CA ILE A 57 -6.03 -11.30 -3.27
C ILE A 57 -4.97 -10.67 -2.37
N CYS A 58 -5.34 -10.43 -1.12
CA CYS A 58 -4.42 -9.91 -0.11
C CYS A 58 -3.28 -10.91 0.13
N PRO A 59 -2.01 -10.47 0.09
CA PRO A 59 -0.88 -11.35 0.34
C PRO A 59 -0.83 -11.86 1.79
N LEU A 60 -1.54 -11.20 2.71
CA LEU A 60 -1.56 -11.54 4.13
C LEU A 60 -2.73 -12.48 4.50
N VAL A 61 -4.00 -12.06 4.31
CA VAL A 61 -5.17 -12.87 4.68
C VAL A 61 -5.57 -13.91 3.63
N LYS A 62 -4.97 -13.86 2.42
CA LYS A 62 -5.29 -14.74 1.28
C LYS A 62 -6.75 -14.69 0.81
N MET A 63 -7.47 -13.63 1.17
CA MET A 63 -8.84 -13.31 0.73
C MET A 63 -8.85 -12.11 -0.20
N ARG A 64 -9.98 -11.87 -0.89
CA ARG A 64 -10.14 -10.70 -1.77
C ARG A 64 -10.01 -9.41 -0.97
N LEU A 65 -9.22 -8.46 -1.50
CA LEU A 65 -9.02 -7.13 -0.92
C LEU A 65 -10.36 -6.39 -0.80
N THR A 66 -10.63 -5.88 0.40
CA THR A 66 -11.78 -5.02 0.71
C THR A 66 -11.37 -3.57 0.85
N VAL A 67 -10.29 -3.29 1.59
CA VAL A 67 -9.70 -1.96 1.75
C VAL A 67 -8.23 -2.01 1.31
N PRO A 68 -7.95 -1.90 0.00
CA PRO A 68 -6.57 -1.99 -0.50
C PRO A 68 -5.76 -0.78 -0.04
N CYS A 69 -4.70 -1.02 0.72
CA CYS A 69 -3.78 0.01 1.17
C CYS A 69 -2.31 -0.39 0.95
N ARG A 70 -1.43 0.61 0.95
CA ARG A 70 0.02 0.48 0.98
C ARG A 70 0.63 1.77 1.55
N ALA A 71 1.86 1.67 2.07
CA ALA A 71 2.60 2.86 2.47
C ALA A 71 2.93 3.75 1.25
N GLU A 72 3.14 5.04 1.50
CA GLU A 72 3.55 6.00 0.47
C GLU A 72 4.92 5.68 -0.13
N THR A 73 5.81 5.13 0.67
CA THR A 73 7.18 4.80 0.31
C THR A 73 7.33 3.45 -0.42
N CYS A 74 6.24 2.70 -0.61
CA CYS A 74 6.27 1.42 -1.31
C CYS A 74 6.62 1.60 -2.79
N ALA A 75 7.67 0.92 -3.27
CA ALA A 75 8.03 0.88 -4.69
C ALA A 75 7.19 -0.12 -5.51
N HIS A 76 6.37 -0.94 -4.86
CA HIS A 76 5.51 -1.95 -5.48
C HIS A 76 4.06 -1.47 -5.63
N LEU A 77 3.35 -2.03 -6.61
CA LEU A 77 1.92 -1.74 -6.83
C LEU A 77 0.99 -2.62 -6.00
N GLN A 78 1.42 -3.83 -5.64
CA GLN A 78 0.61 -4.76 -4.84
C GLN A 78 0.21 -4.13 -3.50
N CYS A 79 -1.09 -4.14 -3.22
CA CYS A 79 -1.64 -3.70 -1.94
C CYS A 79 -1.91 -4.89 -1.01
N PHE A 80 -2.10 -4.58 0.27
CA PHE A 80 -2.66 -5.50 1.26
C PHE A 80 -3.97 -4.94 1.82
N ASP A 81 -4.70 -5.74 2.59
CA ASP A 81 -5.97 -5.33 3.19
C ASP A 81 -5.73 -4.58 4.50
N ALA A 82 -6.29 -3.38 4.63
CA ALA A 82 -6.19 -2.56 5.83
C ALA A 82 -7.02 -3.09 7.02
N VAL A 83 -7.99 -3.98 6.78
CA VAL A 83 -8.94 -4.48 7.80
C VAL A 83 -8.36 -5.65 8.62
N PHE A 84 -7.03 -5.81 8.64
CA PHE A 84 -6.37 -6.91 9.37
C PHE A 84 -6.61 -6.86 10.88
#